data_AF-A0A930JY92-F1
#
_entry.id   AF-A0A930JY92-F1
#
_cell.length_a   1.000
_cell.length_b   1.000
_cell.length_c   1.000
_cell.angle_alpha   90.00
_cell.angle_beta   90.00
_cell.angle_gamma   90.00
#
_symmetry.space_group_name_H-M   'P 1'
#
loop_
_entity.id
_entity.type
_entity.pdbx_description
1 polymer ?
#
loop_
_entity_poly.entity_id
_entity_poly.type
_entity_poly.pdbx_seq_one_letter_code
_entity_poly.pdbx_strand_id
1 'polypeptide(L)'
;MRKLLLIIAIATMTVVANAQNKVTTAKTTPEMVYYYTDFSVTRVKDITRGQDVYVPFLGKNVTLGLEAIKDEKGNIITFDVPVAAFNYITSQGWELWLHDDNYNIIQRWIIRKRVTKQTFEKLTKDEMKTTTSIELIPSAVDELIKKTR
;
A
#
# COMPACT_ATOMS: atom_id res chain seq x y z
N MET A 1 37.86 -46.80 -27.12
CA MET A 1 38.07 -45.70 -26.15
C MET A 1 37.64 -44.32 -26.67
N ARG A 2 38.11 -43.84 -27.84
CA ARG A 2 37.70 -42.51 -28.39
C ARG A 2 36.20 -42.28 -28.56
N LYS A 3 35.44 -43.30 -29.01
CA LYS A 3 33.99 -43.18 -29.23
C LYS A 3 33.18 -43.03 -27.93
N LEU A 4 33.65 -43.63 -26.83
CA LEU A 4 32.98 -43.56 -25.52
C LEU A 4 33.16 -42.18 -24.86
N LEU A 5 34.36 -41.60 -24.99
CA LEU A 5 34.68 -40.27 -24.48
C LEU A 5 33.87 -39.17 -25.19
N LEU A 6 33.61 -39.32 -26.50
CA LEU A 6 32.78 -38.38 -27.25
C LEU A 6 31.33 -38.38 -26.77
N ILE A 7 30.77 -39.56 -26.47
CA ILE A 7 29.39 -39.69 -26.00
C ILE A 7 29.23 -39.06 -24.61
N ILE A 8 30.20 -39.25 -23.72
CA ILE A 8 30.22 -38.63 -22.39
C ILE A 8 30.32 -37.10 -22.50
N ALA A 9 31.16 -36.58 -23.40
CA ALA A 9 31.30 -35.14 -23.61
C ALA A 9 30.03 -34.48 -24.16
N ILE A 10 29.31 -35.14 -25.08
CA ILE A 10 28.04 -34.63 -25.62
C ILE A 10 26.95 -34.64 -24.53
N ALA A 11 26.89 -35.70 -23.72
CA ALA A 11 25.94 -35.82 -22.62
C ALA A 11 26.16 -34.73 -21.56
N THR A 12 27.41 -34.44 -21.18
CA THR A 12 27.69 -33.39 -20.19
C THR A 12 27.37 -31.99 -20.72
N MET A 13 27.63 -31.70 -22.00
CA MET A 13 27.24 -30.42 -22.60
C MET A 13 25.73 -30.18 -22.57
N THR A 14 24.91 -31.21 -22.81
CA THR A 14 23.45 -31.08 -22.73
C THR A 14 22.92 -30.84 -21.31
N VAL A 15 23.59 -31.40 -20.29
CA VAL A 15 23.24 -31.17 -18.89
C VAL A 15 23.58 -29.75 -18.45
N VAL A 16 24.73 -29.22 -18.89
CA VAL A 16 25.16 -27.85 -18.58
C VAL A 16 24.27 -26.79 -19.24
N ALA A 17 23.81 -27.02 -20.47
CA ALA A 17 22.88 -26.12 -21.15
C ALA A 17 21.51 -26.05 -20.45
N ASN A 18 20.98 -27.18 -19.97
CA ASN A 18 19.73 -27.21 -19.20
C ASN A 18 19.86 -26.56 -17.81
N ALA A 19 21.03 -26.66 -17.17
CA ALA A 19 21.32 -25.98 -15.91
C ALA A 19 21.45 -24.46 -16.09
N GLN A 20 22.13 -24.00 -17.15
CA GLN A 20 22.22 -22.58 -17.49
C GLN A 20 20.84 -21.98 -17.83
N ASN A 21 19.99 -22.68 -18.58
CA ASN A 21 18.63 -22.21 -18.88
C ASN A 21 17.71 -22.16 -17.65
N LYS A 22 17.94 -22.99 -16.63
CA LYS A 22 17.21 -22.93 -15.36
C LYS A 22 17.61 -21.73 -14.49
N VAL A 23 18.86 -21.26 -14.61
CA VAL A 23 19.36 -20.11 -13.83
C VAL A 23 18.99 -18.78 -14.49
N THR A 24 18.93 -18.70 -15.82
CA THR A 24 18.47 -17.50 -16.55
C THR A 24 16.96 -17.31 -16.56
N THR A 25 16.18 -18.33 -16.17
CA THR A 25 14.71 -18.24 -16.00
C THR A 25 14.27 -18.25 -14.54
N ALA A 26 15.17 -17.94 -13.60
CA ALA A 26 14.75 -17.47 -12.28
C ALA A 26 13.99 -16.16 -12.50
N LYS A 27 12.66 -16.25 -12.62
CA LYS A 27 11.75 -15.09 -12.54
C LYS A 27 12.22 -14.30 -11.34
N THR A 28 12.83 -13.14 -11.59
CA THR A 28 13.19 -12.21 -10.52
C THR A 28 11.89 -11.94 -9.79
N THR A 29 11.78 -12.43 -8.55
CA THR A 29 10.60 -12.18 -7.73
C THR A 29 10.40 -10.67 -7.74
N PRO A 30 9.23 -10.15 -8.15
CA PRO A 30 9.03 -8.72 -8.21
C PRO A 30 9.35 -8.10 -6.86
N GLU A 31 10.14 -7.02 -6.86
CA GLU A 31 10.44 -6.28 -5.65
C GLU A 31 9.10 -5.81 -5.05
N MET A 32 8.88 -6.13 -3.77
CA MET A 32 7.65 -5.82 -3.06
C MET A 32 7.90 -4.69 -2.07
N VAL A 33 7.02 -3.71 -2.05
CA VAL A 33 7.07 -2.54 -1.16
C VAL A 33 5.71 -2.32 -0.49
N TYR A 34 5.65 -1.46 0.53
CA TYR A 34 4.39 -1.05 1.16
C TYR A 34 3.88 0.25 0.54
N TYR A 35 2.64 0.21 0.06
CA TYR A 35 1.87 1.39 -0.28
C TYR A 35 1.03 1.82 0.94
N TYR A 36 1.07 3.10 1.29
CA TYR A 36 0.35 3.68 2.44
C TYR A 36 -0.76 4.61 1.95
N THR A 37 -1.87 4.66 2.68
CA THR A 37 -2.96 5.60 2.43
C THR A 37 -3.78 5.86 3.69
N ASP A 38 -4.55 6.96 3.68
CA ASP A 38 -5.50 7.29 4.73
C ASP A 38 -6.71 6.35 4.69
N PHE A 39 -7.25 6.05 5.86
CA PHE A 39 -8.46 5.26 6.04
C PHE A 39 -9.32 5.86 7.16
N SER A 40 -10.63 5.85 6.94
CA SER A 40 -11.59 6.24 7.97
C SER A 40 -12.88 5.44 7.83
N VAL A 41 -13.63 5.35 8.93
CA VAL A 41 -14.97 4.78 8.95
C VAL A 41 -15.90 5.82 9.55
N THR A 42 -16.88 6.28 8.77
CA THR A 42 -17.75 7.38 9.16
C THR A 42 -19.18 6.89 9.28
N ARG A 43 -19.87 7.30 10.36
CA ARG A 43 -21.31 7.10 10.52
C ARG A 43 -22.07 8.07 9.61
N VAL A 44 -22.95 7.55 8.78
CA VAL A 44 -23.77 8.31 7.82
C VAL A 44 -25.21 7.80 7.84
N LYS A 45 -26.13 8.55 7.23
CA LYS A 45 -27.53 8.12 7.05
C LYS A 45 -27.69 7.40 5.71
N ASP A 46 -28.15 6.16 5.73
CA ASP A 46 -28.68 5.50 4.54
C ASP A 46 -30.12 5.97 4.32
N ILE A 47 -30.32 6.82 3.31
CA ILE A 47 -31.63 7.41 3.00
C ILE A 47 -32.61 6.34 2.49
N THR A 48 -32.12 5.34 1.75
CA THR A 48 -32.94 4.28 1.17
C THR A 48 -33.49 3.35 2.25
N ARG A 49 -32.67 3.01 3.24
CA ARG A 49 -33.07 2.14 4.37
C ARG A 49 -33.60 2.91 5.58
N GLY A 50 -33.46 4.24 5.61
CA GLY A 50 -33.93 5.07 6.73
C GLY A 50 -33.12 4.91 8.02
N GLN A 51 -31.95 4.28 7.98
CA GLN A 51 -31.14 3.95 9.16
C GLN A 51 -29.73 4.53 9.10
N ASP A 52 -29.06 4.56 10.24
CA ASP A 52 -27.66 4.96 10.32
C ASP A 52 -26.76 3.77 9.99
N VAL A 53 -25.72 4.02 9.21
CA VAL A 53 -24.77 3.01 8.75
C VAL A 53 -23.34 3.55 8.82
N TYR A 54 -22.36 2.67 8.72
CA TYR A 54 -20.94 2.98 8.73
C TYR A 54 -20.35 2.74 7.34
N VAL A 55 -19.67 3.75 6.79
CA VAL A 55 -19.05 3.71 5.46
C VAL A 55 -17.53 3.82 5.60
N PRO A 56 -16.76 2.88 5.05
CA PRO A 56 -15.32 3.02 4.93
C PRO A 56 -14.94 3.98 3.81
N PHE A 57 -13.93 4.80 4.05
CA PHE A 57 -13.34 5.69 3.06
C PHE A 57 -11.82 5.47 2.96
N LEU A 58 -11.29 5.60 1.74
CA LEU A 58 -9.86 5.57 1.44
C LEU A 58 -9.37 6.92 0.95
N GLY A 59 -8.14 7.28 1.32
CA GLY A 59 -7.48 8.48 0.85
C GLY A 59 -7.13 8.44 -0.63
N LYS A 60 -7.18 9.62 -1.25
CA LYS A 60 -6.46 9.89 -2.49
C LYS A 60 -5.15 10.56 -2.13
N ASN A 61 -4.01 9.88 -2.21
CA ASN A 61 -2.75 10.48 -1.77
C ASN A 61 -2.34 11.80 -2.47
N VAL A 62 -3.00 12.19 -3.57
CA VAL A 62 -2.82 13.49 -4.27
C VAL A 62 -3.64 14.62 -3.63
N THR A 63 -4.73 14.32 -2.92
CA THR A 63 -5.60 15.31 -2.24
C THR A 63 -5.90 14.87 -0.81
N LEU A 64 -6.14 15.79 0.13
CA LEU A 64 -6.59 15.38 1.48
C LEU A 64 -8.02 14.79 1.51
N GLY A 65 -8.58 14.47 0.34
CA GLY A 65 -9.91 13.94 0.13
C GLY A 65 -9.98 12.42 0.34
N LEU A 66 -11.08 12.00 0.95
CA LEU A 66 -11.43 10.62 1.22
C LEU A 66 -12.57 10.20 0.30
N GLU A 67 -12.48 9.02 -0.31
CA GLU A 67 -13.54 8.46 -1.14
C GLU A 67 -14.15 7.20 -0.53
N ALA A 68 -15.48 7.12 -0.58
CA ALA A 68 -16.21 5.96 -0.10
C ALA A 68 -15.83 4.73 -0.93
N ILE A 69 -15.56 3.61 -0.27
CA ILE A 69 -15.28 2.36 -0.97
C ILE A 69 -16.57 1.86 -1.65
N LYS A 70 -16.45 1.47 -2.91
CA LYS A 70 -17.55 0.97 -3.73
C LYS A 70 -17.35 -0.51 -4.08
N ASP A 71 -18.45 -1.20 -4.28
CA ASP A 71 -18.46 -2.54 -4.87
C ASP A 71 -18.15 -2.48 -6.38
N GLU A 72 -18.06 -3.64 -7.02
CA GLU A 72 -17.79 -3.76 -8.46
C GLU A 72 -18.85 -3.10 -9.36
N LYS A 73 -20.05 -2.86 -8.82
CA LYS A 73 -21.18 -2.21 -9.52
C LYS A 73 -21.21 -0.69 -9.27
N GLY A 74 -20.31 -0.17 -8.44
CA GLY A 74 -20.24 1.23 -8.06
C GLY A 74 -21.14 1.63 -6.87
N ASN A 75 -21.77 0.69 -6.18
CA ASN A 75 -22.55 0.97 -4.98
C ASN A 75 -21.62 1.22 -3.79
N ILE A 76 -21.98 2.17 -2.92
CA ILE A 76 -21.23 2.42 -1.69
C ILE A 76 -21.40 1.24 -0.74
N ILE A 77 -20.28 0.71 -0.26
CA ILE A 77 -20.28 -0.36 0.73
C ILE A 77 -20.61 0.24 2.10
N THR A 78 -21.58 -0.36 2.81
CA THR A 78 -22.06 0.11 4.11
C THR A 78 -22.11 -1.05 5.09
N PHE A 79 -21.98 -0.75 6.38
CA PHE A 79 -22.03 -1.73 7.46
C PHE A 79 -22.90 -1.21 8.60
N ASP A 80 -23.54 -2.11 9.34
CA ASP A 80 -24.35 -1.72 10.50
C ASP A 80 -23.48 -1.40 11.74
N VAL A 81 -22.23 -1.89 11.76
CA VAL A 81 -21.26 -1.64 12.85
C VAL A 81 -19.88 -1.31 12.29
N PRO A 82 -19.10 -0.44 12.94
CA PRO A 82 -17.81 0.02 12.40
C PRO A 82 -16.78 -1.11 12.32
N VAL A 83 -16.78 -2.05 13.26
CA VAL A 83 -15.84 -3.20 13.27
C VAL A 83 -15.94 -4.06 12.01
N ALA A 84 -17.12 -4.15 11.39
CA ALA A 84 -17.29 -4.90 10.15
C ALA A 84 -16.56 -4.22 8.97
N ALA A 85 -16.48 -2.89 8.96
CA ALA A 85 -15.71 -2.14 7.96
C ALA A 85 -14.19 -2.38 8.12
N PHE A 86 -13.70 -2.51 9.36
CA PHE A 86 -12.32 -2.88 9.64
C PHE A 86 -12.01 -4.32 9.18
N ASN A 87 -12.88 -5.28 9.50
CA ASN A 87 -12.72 -6.66 9.02
C ASN A 87 -12.74 -6.74 7.48
N TYR A 88 -13.60 -5.93 6.85
CA TYR A 88 -13.65 -5.83 5.40
C TYR A 88 -12.33 -5.32 4.83
N ILE A 89 -11.80 -4.19 5.31
CA ILE A 89 -10.57 -3.63 4.72
C ILE A 89 -9.38 -4.59 4.90
N THR A 90 -9.29 -5.29 6.04
CA THR A 90 -8.25 -6.30 6.25
C THR A 90 -8.41 -7.52 5.34
N SER A 91 -9.65 -7.93 5.04
CA SER A 91 -9.91 -9.00 4.06
C SER A 91 -9.43 -8.63 2.65
N GLN A 92 -9.36 -7.34 2.34
CA GLN A 92 -8.84 -6.82 1.08
C GLN A 92 -7.30 -6.75 1.05
N GLY A 93 -6.62 -7.29 2.07
CA GLY A 93 -5.16 -7.35 2.17
C GLY A 93 -4.52 -6.05 2.69
N TRP A 94 -5.31 -5.16 3.30
CA TRP A 94 -4.77 -4.01 4.01
C TRP A 94 -4.42 -4.34 5.45
N GLU A 95 -3.36 -3.72 5.94
CA GLU A 95 -2.92 -3.79 7.32
C GLU A 95 -3.18 -2.45 8.00
N LEU A 96 -3.79 -2.48 9.18
CA LEU A 96 -3.93 -1.29 10.02
C LEU A 96 -2.54 -0.87 10.49
N TRP A 97 -2.20 0.40 10.29
CA TRP A 97 -0.91 0.97 10.67
C TRP A 97 -1.15 2.20 11.55
N LEU A 98 -0.87 2.05 12.84
CA LEU A 98 -1.02 3.18 13.76
C LEU A 98 0.15 4.15 13.55
N HIS A 99 -0.15 5.38 13.16
CA HIS A 99 0.79 6.50 13.28
C HIS A 99 0.49 7.19 14.62
N ASP A 100 1.39 7.05 15.58
CA ASP A 100 1.23 7.49 16.97
C ASP A 100 1.48 9.01 17.11
N ASP A 101 0.75 9.83 16.35
CA ASP A 101 0.76 11.28 16.53
C ASP A 101 -0.46 11.71 17.37
N ASN A 102 -0.31 11.55 18.68
CA ASN A 102 -1.33 11.77 19.70
C ASN A 102 -1.76 13.24 19.85
N TYR A 103 -1.17 14.19 19.12
CA TYR A 103 -1.44 15.62 19.31
C TYR A 103 -2.60 16.17 18.45
N ASN A 104 -2.93 15.51 17.34
CA ASN A 104 -4.00 15.91 16.42
C ASN A 104 -4.89 14.73 16.04
N ILE A 105 -5.52 14.06 17.03
CA ILE A 105 -6.46 12.96 16.77
C ILE A 105 -7.73 13.52 16.10
N ILE A 106 -7.64 13.73 14.79
CA ILE A 106 -8.74 13.42 13.88
C ILE A 106 -8.43 11.99 13.44
N GLN A 107 -9.32 11.04 13.74
CA GLN A 107 -9.16 9.58 13.57
C GLN A 107 -8.97 9.13 12.11
N ARG A 108 -7.90 9.60 11.45
CA ARG A 108 -7.42 9.09 10.17
C ARG A 108 -6.41 8.00 10.48
N TRP A 109 -6.81 6.78 10.21
CA TRP A 109 -5.93 5.63 10.29
C TRP A 109 -5.03 5.66 9.08
N ILE A 110 -3.75 5.38 9.26
CA ILE A 110 -2.92 5.00 8.12
C ILE A 110 -3.11 3.49 7.94
N ILE A 111 -3.30 3.05 6.71
CA ILE A 111 -3.28 1.64 6.36
C ILE A 111 -2.24 1.40 5.30
N ARG A 112 -1.73 0.17 5.25
CA ARG A 112 -0.74 -0.20 4.25
C ARG A 112 -1.08 -1.50 3.55
N LYS A 113 -0.61 -1.64 2.31
CA LYS A 113 -0.77 -2.87 1.53
C LYS A 113 0.54 -3.21 0.83
N ARG A 114 0.90 -4.49 0.87
CA ARG A 114 2.08 -4.99 0.16
C ARG A 114 1.76 -5.05 -1.35
N VAL A 115 2.52 -4.33 -2.15
CA VAL A 115 2.33 -4.21 -3.61
C VAL A 115 3.67 -4.40 -4.34
N THR A 116 3.63 -4.68 -5.65
CA THR A 116 4.84 -4.67 -6.47
C THR A 116 5.37 -3.24 -6.63
N LYS A 117 6.68 -3.08 -6.78
CA LYS A 117 7.30 -1.77 -7.04
C LYS A 117 6.72 -1.05 -8.25
N GLN A 118 6.43 -1.77 -9.34
CA GLN A 118 5.76 -1.22 -10.51
C GLN A 118 4.36 -0.66 -10.18
N THR A 119 3.60 -1.35 -9.32
CA THR A 119 2.28 -0.88 -8.89
C THR A 119 2.42 0.34 -7.99
N PHE A 120 3.37 0.31 -7.06
CA PHE A 120 3.68 1.44 -6.20
C PHE A 120 4.01 2.70 -7.02
N GLU A 121 4.95 2.61 -7.94
CA GLU A 121 5.35 3.72 -8.81
C GLU A 121 4.18 4.27 -9.63
N LYS A 122 3.28 3.40 -10.10
CA LYS A 122 2.05 3.82 -10.78
C LYS A 122 1.11 4.58 -9.85
N LEU A 123 0.93 4.12 -8.62
CA LEU A 123 0.04 4.74 -7.64
C LEU A 123 0.58 6.09 -7.16
N THR A 124 1.91 6.21 -6.98
CA THR A 124 2.55 7.40 -6.40
C THR A 124 3.11 8.38 -7.43
N LYS A 125 2.97 8.10 -8.73
CA LYS A 125 3.59 8.87 -9.82
C LYS A 125 3.33 10.37 -9.71
N ASP A 126 2.11 10.74 -9.37
CA ASP A 126 1.65 12.13 -9.34
C ASP A 126 1.75 12.77 -7.94
N GLU A 127 2.18 11.99 -6.94
CA GLU A 127 2.36 12.46 -5.55
C GLU A 127 3.71 13.14 -5.34
N MET A 128 4.77 12.63 -6.00
CA MET A 128 6.13 13.10 -5.81
C MET A 128 6.34 14.47 -6.49
N LYS A 129 6.71 15.48 -5.69
CA LYS A 129 7.13 16.80 -6.16
C LYS A 129 8.54 17.10 -5.69
N THR A 130 9.32 17.76 -6.53
CA THR A 130 10.70 18.16 -6.22
C THR A 130 10.78 19.67 -6.02
N THR A 131 11.53 20.13 -5.02
CA THR A 131 11.84 21.55 -4.81
C THR A 131 13.32 21.70 -4.43
N THR A 132 13.92 22.83 -4.77
CA THR A 132 15.27 23.22 -4.32
C THR A 132 15.24 24.23 -3.17
N SER A 133 14.05 24.68 -2.78
CA SER A 133 13.83 25.66 -1.72
C SER A 133 12.90 25.09 -0.67
N ILE A 134 13.34 25.08 0.59
CA ILE A 134 12.57 24.67 1.77
C ILE A 134 12.86 25.62 2.93
N GLU A 135 11.85 25.85 3.76
CA GLU A 135 11.97 26.54 5.04
C GLU A 135 11.44 25.62 6.13
N LEU A 136 12.18 25.49 7.24
CA LEU A 136 11.77 24.66 8.37
C LEU A 136 10.73 25.41 9.19
N ILE A 137 9.56 24.79 9.37
CA ILE A 137 8.57 25.25 10.34
C ILE A 137 9.06 24.84 11.74
N PRO A 138 9.24 25.78 12.69
CA PRO A 138 9.62 25.46 14.05
C PRO A 138 8.62 24.50 14.70
N SER A 139 9.12 23.55 15.52
CA SER A 139 8.23 22.67 16.24
C SER A 139 7.46 23.43 17.34
N ALA A 140 6.37 22.84 17.84
CA ALA A 140 5.63 23.41 18.97
C ALA A 140 6.54 23.62 20.20
N VAL A 141 7.54 22.76 20.38
CA VAL A 141 8.53 22.85 21.46
C VAL A 141 9.46 24.05 21.25
N ASP A 142 9.92 24.29 20.02
CA ASP A 142 10.79 25.43 19.69
C ASP A 142 10.07 26.76 19.93
N GLU A 143 8.80 26.85 19.54
CA GLU A 143 7.94 28.02 19.78
C GLU A 143 7.68 28.25 21.27
N LEU A 144 7.48 27.17 22.04
CA LEU A 144 7.32 27.25 23.50
C LEU A 144 8.58 27.80 24.18
N ILE A 145 9.76 27.25 23.84
CA ILE A 145 11.04 27.69 24.40
C ILE A 145 11.28 29.18 24.12
N LYS A 146 10.94 29.66 22.92
CA LYS A 146 11.11 31.05 22.51
C LYS A 146 10.22 32.03 23.30
N LYS A 147 9.05 31.61 23.77
CA LYS A 147 8.14 32.45 24.58
C LYS A 147 8.50 32.54 26.05
N THR A 148 9.29 31.59 26.57
CA THR A 148 9.76 31.54 27.96
C THR A 148 11.11 32.21 28.22
N ARG A 149 11.73 32.81 27.18
CA ARG A 149 12.93 33.66 27.30
C ARG A 149 12.56 35.11 27.03
#